data_AF-A0A8I1FS44-F1
#
_entry.id   AF-A0A8I1FS44-F1
#
_cell.length_a   1.000
_cell.length_b   1.000
_cell.length_c   1.000
_cell.angle_alpha   90.00
_cell.angle_beta   90.00
_cell.angle_gamma   90.00
#
_symmetry.space_group_name_H-M   'P 1'
#
loop_
_entity.id
_entity.type
_entity.pdbx_description
1 polymer ?
#
loop_
_entity_poly.entity_id
_entity_poly.type
_entity_poly.pdbx_seq_one_letter_code
_entity_poly.pdbx_strand_id
1 'polypeptide(L)'
;MNIQKELHGKASGSVLVDGLIERLRHLSRETVNIDSPDFEASGPIVEQWDFDGEHFDVRFSQLAVDFFQTADDPRRELIAVLFNEIG
;
A
#
# COMPACT_ATOMS: atom_id res chain seq x y z
N MET A 1 -9.79 4.98 7.19
CA MET A 1 -8.44 5.38 6.76
C MET A 1 -8.54 5.93 5.35
N ASN A 2 -7.93 7.08 5.06
CA ASN A 2 -7.88 7.60 3.70
C ASN A 2 -6.55 7.17 3.06
N ILE A 3 -6.61 6.27 2.08
CA ILE A 3 -5.41 5.81 1.37
C ILE A 3 -5.08 6.85 0.32
N GLN A 4 -3.90 7.44 0.43
CA GLN A 4 -3.37 8.34 -0.59
C GLN A 4 -2.58 7.54 -1.62
N LYS A 5 -2.50 8.06 -2.85
CA LYS A 5 -1.74 7.40 -3.92
C LYS A 5 -0.25 7.31 -3.59
N GLU A 6 0.26 8.28 -2.86
CA GLU A 6 1.67 8.37 -2.52
C GLU A 6 1.84 8.47 -1.00
N LEU A 7 2.85 7.78 -0.48
CA LEU A 7 3.21 7.75 0.93
C LEU A 7 4.72 7.97 1.04
N HIS A 8 5.09 9.07 1.69
CA HIS A 8 6.49 9.48 1.88
C HIS A 8 6.72 9.80 3.34
N GLY A 9 7.81 9.31 3.93
CA GLY A 9 8.11 9.59 5.32
C GLY A 9 9.17 8.67 5.92
N LYS A 10 9.40 8.82 7.23
CA LYS A 10 10.32 7.98 7.98
C LYS A 10 9.55 6.95 8.79
N ALA A 11 10.20 5.83 9.13
CA ALA A 11 9.64 4.90 10.08
C ALA A 11 9.51 5.56 11.47
N SER A 12 8.31 5.54 12.06
CA SER A 12 8.01 6.14 13.37
C SER A 12 8.40 5.26 14.56
N GLY A 13 9.01 4.10 14.31
CA GLY A 13 9.74 3.30 15.30
C GLY A 13 8.94 2.25 16.06
N SER A 14 7.61 2.17 15.91
CA SER A 14 6.81 1.11 16.53
C SER A 14 6.94 -0.22 15.78
N VAL A 15 7.17 -0.15 14.47
CA VAL A 15 7.53 -1.28 13.60
C VAL A 15 8.96 -1.12 13.10
N LEU A 16 9.73 -2.21 13.15
CA LEU A 16 11.09 -2.25 12.60
C LEU A 16 11.07 -2.00 11.09
N VAL A 17 12.06 -1.27 10.58
CA VAL A 17 12.23 -0.96 9.15
C VAL A 17 12.14 -2.22 8.28
N ASP A 18 12.81 -3.32 8.66
CA ASP A 18 12.72 -4.60 7.94
C ASP A 18 11.28 -5.13 7.87
N GLY A 19 10.49 -4.92 8.92
CA GLY A 19 9.08 -5.28 8.95
C GLY A 19 8.22 -4.45 7.99
N LEU A 20 8.55 -3.17 7.78
CA LEU A 20 7.88 -2.32 6.78
C LEU A 20 8.28 -2.73 5.36
N ILE A 21 9.57 -3.01 5.15
CA ILE A 21 10.11 -3.50 3.87
C ILE A 21 9.46 -4.82 3.47
N GLU A 22 9.35 -5.80 4.38
CA GLU A 22 8.70 -7.08 4.07
C GLU A 22 7.22 -6.92 3.71
N ARG A 23 6.51 -6.00 4.37
CA ARG A 23 5.11 -5.66 4.02
C ARG A 23 5.02 -5.03 2.63
N LEU A 24 5.91 -4.08 2.30
CA LEU A 24 5.96 -3.47 0.97
C LEU A 24 6.30 -4.49 -0.12
N ARG A 25 7.27 -5.39 0.13
CA ARG A 25 7.59 -6.49 -0.78
C ARG A 25 6.41 -7.42 -1.02
N HIS A 26 5.67 -7.74 0.04
CA HIS A 26 4.46 -8.55 -0.07
C HIS A 26 3.41 -7.82 -0.92
N LEU A 27 3.05 -6.59 -0.59
CA LEU A 27 2.05 -5.81 -1.34
C LEU A 27 2.47 -5.52 -2.78
N SER A 28 3.76 -5.40 -3.08
CA SER A 28 4.26 -5.21 -4.45
C SER A 28 4.10 -6.43 -5.36
N ARG A 29 3.85 -7.61 -4.78
CA ARG A 29 3.56 -8.85 -5.52
C ARG A 29 2.07 -9.12 -5.66
N GLU A 30 1.26 -8.33 -4.95
CA GLU A 30 -0.18 -8.50 -4.89
C GLU A 30 -0.87 -7.61 -5.93
N THR A 31 -2.01 -8.11 -6.41
CA THR A 31 -2.90 -7.38 -7.31
C THR A 31 -4.29 -7.25 -6.71
N VAL A 32 -4.96 -6.15 -6.99
CA VAL A 32 -6.39 -6.00 -6.75
C VAL A 32 -7.15 -6.35 -8.02
N ASN A 33 -8.33 -6.93 -7.85
CA ASN A 33 -9.28 -7.15 -8.92
C ASN A 33 -10.59 -6.46 -8.52
N ILE A 34 -11.05 -5.56 -9.36
CA ILE A 34 -12.38 -4.97 -9.29
C ILE A 34 -13.23 -5.73 -10.30
N ASP A 35 -14.10 -6.60 -9.78
CA ASP A 35 -15.12 -7.29 -10.57
C ASP A 35 -16.46 -6.60 -10.31
N SER A 36 -17.02 -5.97 -11.33
CA SER A 36 -18.31 -5.30 -11.29
C SER A 36 -19.06 -5.54 -12.60
N PRO A 37 -20.41 -5.51 -12.61
CA PRO A 37 -21.21 -5.93 -13.77
C PRO A 37 -20.86 -5.25 -15.10
N ASP A 38 -20.36 -4.01 -15.05
CA ASP A 38 -20.02 -3.18 -16.22
C ASP A 38 -18.53 -2.82 -16.29
N PHE A 39 -17.70 -3.28 -15.35
CA PHE A 39 -16.30 -2.89 -15.22
C PHE A 39 -15.48 -4.01 -14.57
N GLU A 40 -14.52 -4.54 -15.32
CA GLU A 40 -13.49 -5.43 -14.80
C GLU A 40 -12.14 -4.72 -14.92
N ALA A 41 -11.42 -4.61 -13.80
CA ALA A 41 -10.06 -4.06 -13.80
C ALA A 41 -9.18 -4.77 -12.79
N SER A 42 -7.96 -5.10 -13.21
CA SER A 42 -6.95 -5.71 -12.36
C SER A 42 -5.64 -4.93 -12.47
N GLY A 43 -4.92 -4.81 -11.36
CA GLY A 43 -3.69 -4.03 -11.29
C GLY A 43 -2.92 -4.26 -9.99
N PRO A 44 -1.63 -3.92 -9.96
CA PRO A 44 -0.79 -4.08 -8.77
C PRO A 44 -1.27 -3.19 -7.63
N ILE A 45 -1.05 -3.62 -6.38
CA ILE A 45 -1.32 -2.76 -5.22
C ILE A 45 -0.32 -1.61 -5.15
N VAL A 46 0.97 -1.94 -5.21
CA VAL A 46 2.08 -0.99 -5.21
C VAL A 46 2.66 -0.93 -6.63
N GLU A 47 2.64 0.25 -7.25
CA GLU A 47 3.25 0.49 -8.56
C GLU A 47 4.77 0.59 -8.46
N GLN A 48 5.23 1.28 -7.42
CA GLN A 48 6.64 1.54 -7.18
C GLN A 48 6.86 1.80 -5.70
N TRP A 49 8.00 1.37 -5.17
CA TRP A 49 8.47 1.83 -3.88
C TRP A 49 10.00 1.82 -3.83
N ASP A 50 10.56 2.66 -2.97
CA ASP A 50 11.99 2.76 -2.69
C ASP A 50 12.22 3.04 -1.20
N PHE A 51 13.40 2.66 -0.71
CA PHE A 51 13.87 2.98 0.63
C PHE A 51 15.35 3.34 0.57
N ASP A 52 15.69 4.59 0.91
CA ASP A 52 17.05 5.12 0.78
C ASP A 52 17.96 4.82 2.00
N GLY A 53 17.44 4.14 3.01
CA GLY A 53 18.09 3.91 4.30
C GLY A 53 17.49 4.75 5.44
N GLU A 54 16.75 5.80 5.12
CA GLU A 54 16.12 6.70 6.09
C GLU A 54 14.65 6.99 5.77
N HIS A 55 14.31 7.17 4.49
CA HIS A 55 12.98 7.53 4.01
C HIS A 55 12.39 6.45 3.10
N PHE A 56 11.07 6.28 3.22
CA PHE A 56 10.27 5.51 2.30
C PHE A 56 9.64 6.43 1.26
N ASP A 57 9.63 5.96 0.01
CA ASP A 57 8.84 6.51 -1.08
C ASP A 57 7.97 5.38 -1.63
N VAL A 58 6.66 5.48 -1.51
CA VAL A 58 5.73 4.42 -1.92
C VAL A 58 4.63 5.01 -2.79
N ARG A 59 4.41 4.40 -3.95
CA ARG A 59 3.33 4.72 -4.88
C ARG A 59 2.39 3.55 -5.04
N PHE A 60 1.15 3.73 -4.63
CA PHE A 60 0.05 2.79 -4.84
C PHE A 60 -0.62 3.03 -6.20
N SER A 61 -1.19 1.99 -6.80
CA SER A 61 -1.97 2.18 -8.02
C SER A 61 -3.28 2.88 -7.72
N GLN A 62 -3.79 3.66 -8.68
CA GLN A 62 -5.10 4.31 -8.52
C GLN A 62 -6.20 3.27 -8.30
N LEU A 63 -6.11 2.13 -8.98
CA LEU A 63 -7.04 1.01 -8.83
C LEU A 63 -7.05 0.47 -7.40
N ALA A 64 -5.87 0.31 -6.78
CA ALA A 64 -5.76 -0.14 -5.40
C ALA A 64 -6.31 0.90 -4.42
N VAL A 65 -6.03 2.19 -4.64
CA VAL A 65 -6.63 3.26 -3.85
C VAL A 65 -8.15 3.16 -3.89
N ASP A 66 -8.75 3.11 -5.09
CA ASP A 66 -10.20 3.07 -5.26
C ASP A 66 -10.82 1.78 -4.66
N PHE A 67 -10.16 0.64 -4.87
CA PHE A 67 -10.55 -0.65 -4.30
C PHE A 67 -10.58 -0.60 -2.77
N PHE A 68 -9.48 -0.17 -2.13
CA PHE A 68 -9.37 -0.16 -0.68
C PHE A 68 -10.12 1.00 0.00
N GLN A 69 -10.75 1.90 -0.76
CA GLN A 69 -11.70 2.87 -0.20
C GLN A 69 -13.06 2.21 0.08
N THR A 70 -13.44 1.21 -0.72
CA THR A 70 -14.79 0.63 -0.71
C THR A 70 -14.83 -0.83 -0.25
N ALA A 71 -13.78 -1.61 -0.50
CA ALA A 71 -13.72 -3.02 -0.17
C ALA A 71 -13.32 -3.30 1.29
N ASP A 72 -13.84 -4.39 1.84
CA ASP A 72 -13.37 -4.99 3.09
C ASP A 72 -12.38 -6.12 2.74
N ASP A 73 -11.09 -5.77 2.70
CA ASP A 73 -10.00 -6.67 2.30
C ASP A 73 -8.94 -6.71 3.40
N PRO A 74 -8.46 -7.90 3.82
CA PRO A 74 -7.48 -8.03 4.90
C PRO A 74 -6.16 -7.31 4.62
N ARG A 75 -5.81 -7.08 3.35
CA ARG A 75 -4.62 -6.31 2.95
C ARG A 75 -4.74 -4.83 3.34
N ARG A 76 -5.94 -4.32 3.66
CA ARG A 76 -6.11 -2.97 4.24
C ARG A 76 -5.39 -2.81 5.56
N GLU A 77 -5.29 -3.87 6.37
CA GLU A 77 -4.56 -3.81 7.65
C GLU A 77 -3.06 -3.61 7.41
N LEU A 78 -2.49 -4.27 6.39
CA LEU A 78 -1.10 -4.09 6.00
C LEU A 78 -0.83 -2.67 5.51
N ILE A 79 -1.73 -2.13 4.68
CA ILE A 79 -1.64 -0.74 4.19
C ILE A 79 -1.78 0.24 5.36
N ALA A 80 -2.69 -0.02 6.30
CA ALA A 80 -2.87 0.82 7.48
C ALA A 80 -1.62 0.89 8.35
N VAL A 81 -0.92 -0.24 8.54
CA VAL A 81 0.36 -0.24 9.22
C VAL A 81 1.37 0.66 8.49
N LEU A 82 1.46 0.59 7.16
CA LEU A 82 2.37 1.46 6.41
C LEU A 82 2.04 2.95 6.62
N PHE A 83 0.78 3.35 6.50
CA PHE A 83 0.36 4.75 6.69
C PHE A 83 0.50 5.26 8.13
N ASN A 84 0.42 4.37 9.13
CA ASN A 84 0.59 4.75 10.53
C ASN A 84 2.08 4.84 10.92
N GLU A 85 2.89 3.99 10.31
CA GLU A 85 4.31 3.85 10.67
C GLU A 85 5.22 4.70 9.79
N ILE A 86 4.77 5.17 8.63
CA ILE A 86 5.54 6.04 7.72
C ILE A 86 4.92 7.44 7.77
N GLY A 87 5.64 8.40 8.34
CA GLY A 87 5.19 9.79 8.46
C GLY A 87 6.30 10.79 8.80
#